data_AF-A0A1F3BDH1-F1
#
_entry.id   AF-A0A1F3BDH1-F1
#
_cell.length_a   1.000
_cell.length_b   1.000
_cell.length_c   1.000
_cell.angle_alpha   90.00
_cell.angle_beta   90.00
_cell.angle_gamma   90.00
#
_symmetry.space_group_name_H-M   'P 1'
#
loop_
_entity.id
_entity.type
_entity.pdbx_description
1 polymer ?
#
loop_
_entity_poly.entity_id
_entity_poly.type
_entity_poly.pdbx_seq_one_letter_code
_entity_poly.pdbx_strand_id
1 'polypeptide(L)'
;MEYVYILTNSEFSGKIKIGKTDKHPEIRTEQLNRQTGTIGKYKCEWFAEVECSEIIEKNAHYFMKEFHYDKEFFNSSVIQNLKQI
;
A
#
# COMPACT_ATOMS: atom_id res chain seq x y z
N MET A 1 18.14 1.07 -4.28
CA MET A 1 17.08 0.26 -3.66
C MET A 1 15.83 1.12 -3.60
N GLU A 2 14.69 0.52 -3.91
CA GLU A 2 13.37 1.14 -3.88
C GLU A 2 12.46 0.34 -2.96
N TYR A 3 11.24 0.80 -2.69
CA TYR A 3 10.31 0.11 -1.80
C TYR A 3 8.95 -0.11 -2.45
N VAL A 4 8.35 -1.25 -2.10
CA VAL A 4 6.92 -1.51 -2.26
C VAL A 4 6.30 -1.60 -0.88
N TYR A 5 5.12 -1.01 -0.71
CA TYR A 5 4.46 -0.92 0.58
C TYR A 5 2.96 -1.18 0.50
N ILE A 6 2.41 -1.49 1.66
CA ILE A 6 0.98 -1.60 1.92
C ILE A 6 0.60 -0.59 3.00
N LEU A 7 -0.31 0.33 2.66
CA LEU A 7 -0.90 1.26 3.62
C LEU A 7 -2.33 0.88 3.94
N THR A 8 -2.74 1.18 5.16
CA THR A 8 -4.16 1.20 5.55
C THR A 8 -4.54 2.59 6.03
N ASN A 9 -5.83 2.91 6.00
CA ASN A 9 -6.35 4.16 6.52
C ASN A 9 -7.65 3.86 7.27
N SER A 10 -7.77 4.35 8.50
CA SER A 10 -8.90 4.06 9.39
C SER A 10 -10.25 4.44 8.79
N GLU A 11 -10.28 5.52 7.99
CA GLU A 11 -11.50 6.02 7.36
C GLU A 11 -11.91 5.18 6.13
N PHE A 12 -10.96 4.41 5.59
CA PHE A 12 -11.19 3.45 4.51
C PHE A 12 -11.21 2.03 5.08
N SER A 13 -12.17 1.78 5.97
CA SER A 13 -12.36 0.45 6.59
C SER A 13 -12.42 -0.65 5.53
N GLY A 14 -11.63 -1.70 5.75
CA GLY A 14 -11.60 -2.85 4.85
C GLY A 14 -10.82 -2.62 3.55
N LYS A 15 -10.03 -1.55 3.42
CA LYS A 15 -9.24 -1.25 2.21
C LYS A 15 -7.77 -1.05 2.51
N ILE A 16 -6.96 -1.50 1.58
CA ILE A 16 -5.50 -1.35 1.59
C ILE A 16 -5.09 -0.57 0.35
N LYS A 17 -3.98 0.14 0.44
CA LYS A 17 -3.33 0.80 -0.69
C LYS A 17 -1.98 0.14 -0.94
N ILE A 18 -1.76 -0.35 -2.15
CA ILE A 18 -0.46 -0.89 -2.56
C ILE A 18 0.23 0.15 -3.41
N GLY A 19 1.46 0.50 -3.06
CA GLY A 19 2.21 1.50 -3.81
C GLY A 19 3.71 1.28 -3.74
N LYS A 20 4.43 2.14 -4.44
CA LYS A 20 5.89 2.13 -4.54
C LYS A 20 6.48 3.51 -4.24
N THR A 21 7.75 3.53 -3.83
CA THR A 21 8.48 4.78 -3.61
C THR A 21 9.99 4.57 -3.65
N ASP A 22 10.72 5.61 -4.05
CA ASP A 22 12.18 5.74 -3.95
C ASP A 22 12.67 6.09 -2.53
N LYS A 23 11.76 6.38 -1.59
CA LYS A 23 12.05 6.79 -0.21
C LYS A 23 11.58 5.75 0.79
N HIS A 24 12.03 5.85 2.03
CA HIS A 24 11.50 4.97 3.07
C HIS A 24 9.96 5.08 3.17
N PRO A 25 9.21 3.97 3.23
CA PRO A 25 7.75 3.98 3.24
C PRO A 25 7.13 4.79 4.38
N GLU A 26 7.81 4.88 5.52
CA GLU A 26 7.37 5.74 6.64
C GLU A 26 7.40 7.22 6.26
N ILE A 27 8.45 7.67 5.57
CA ILE A 27 8.55 9.06 5.07
C ILE A 27 7.42 9.31 4.07
N ARG A 28 7.15 8.36 3.17
CA ARG A 28 6.06 8.46 2.20
C ARG A 28 4.69 8.54 2.90
N THR A 29 4.50 7.75 3.95
CA THR A 29 3.29 7.73 4.77
C THR A 29 3.06 9.08 5.47
N GLU A 30 4.10 9.65 6.07
CA GLU A 30 4.04 10.99 6.66
C GLU A 30 3.69 12.06 5.63
N GLN A 31 4.29 11.99 4.44
CA GLN A 31 3.98 12.93 3.36
C GLN A 31 2.51 12.85 2.93
N LEU A 32 1.96 11.65 2.76
CA LEU A 32 0.54 11.44 2.43
C LEU A 32 -0.38 12.01 3.51
N ASN A 33 0.01 11.84 4.79
CA ASN A 33 -0.74 12.37 5.92
C ASN A 33 -0.68 13.90 6.06
N ARG A 34 0.30 14.56 5.45
CA ARG A 34 0.43 16.03 5.41
C ARG A 34 -0.25 16.67 4.20
N GLN A 35 -0.61 15.89 3.18
CA GLN A 35 -1.30 16.41 2.00
C GLN A 35 -2.74 16.81 2.34
N THR A 36 -3.14 18.00 1.88
CA THR A 36 -4.51 18.51 2.03
C THR A 36 -5.46 17.68 1.17
N GLY A 37 -6.64 17.36 1.72
CA GLY A 37 -7.63 16.50 1.04
C GLY A 37 -7.48 15.00 1.30
N THR A 38 -6.44 14.56 2.04
CA THR A 38 -6.38 13.20 2.55
C THR A 38 -7.39 13.02 3.69
N ILE A 39 -8.41 12.20 3.47
CA ILE A 39 -9.35 11.79 4.52
C ILE A 39 -8.66 10.75 5.40
N GLY A 40 -8.60 10.97 6.71
CA GLY A 40 -8.00 10.04 7.66
C GLY A 40 -6.47 10.05 7.68
N LYS A 41 -5.88 9.10 8.42
CA LYS A 41 -4.42 8.89 8.44
C LYS A 41 -4.06 7.53 7.87
N TYR A 42 -3.12 7.55 6.94
CA TYR A 42 -2.43 6.37 6.48
C TYR A 42 -1.46 5.86 7.53
N LYS A 43 -1.40 4.53 7.64
CA LYS A 43 -0.41 3.78 8.40
C LYS A 43 0.26 2.78 7.47
N CYS A 44 1.57 2.69 7.54
CA CYS A 44 2.33 1.64 6.87
C CYS A 44 2.15 0.33 7.63
N GLU A 45 1.49 -0.65 7.02
CA GLU A 45 1.30 -1.98 7.63
C GLU A 45 2.42 -2.94 7.23
N TRP A 46 2.98 -2.78 6.03
CA TRP A 46 4.05 -3.63 5.53
C TRP A 46 4.87 -2.90 4.45
N PHE A 47 6.14 -3.26 4.34
CA PHE A 47 6.97 -2.86 3.23
C PHE A 47 8.09 -3.88 2.94
N ALA A 48 8.61 -3.84 1.72
CA ALA A 48 9.83 -4.53 1.33
C ALA A 48 10.73 -3.61 0.51
N GLU A 49 12.04 -3.75 0.74
CA GLU A 49 13.08 -3.18 -0.10
C GLU A 49 13.31 -4.08 -1.32
N VAL A 50 13.33 -3.50 -2.51
CA VAL A 50 13.41 -4.21 -3.79
C VAL A 50 14.31 -3.47 -4.78
N GLU A 51 14.88 -4.21 -5.73
CA GLU A 51 15.75 -3.62 -6.77
C GLU A 51 14.96 -2.93 -7.88
N CYS A 52 13.72 -3.36 -8.15
CA CYS A 52 12.86 -2.76 -9.17
C CYS A 52 11.42 -2.68 -8.68
N SER A 53 11.08 -1.56 -8.03
CA SER A 53 9.76 -1.40 -7.39
C SER A 53 8.61 -1.40 -8.37
N GLU A 54 8.85 -0.96 -9.60
CA GLU A 54 7.84 -0.94 -10.67
C GLU A 54 7.35 -2.33 -11.06
N ILE A 55 8.27 -3.27 -11.29
CA ILE A 55 7.90 -4.63 -11.69
C ILE A 55 7.17 -5.32 -10.53
N ILE A 56 7.68 -5.15 -9.31
CA ILE A 56 7.09 -5.78 -8.11
C ILE A 56 5.70 -5.24 -7.83
N GLU A 57 5.51 -3.91 -7.88
CA GLU A 57 4.20 -3.29 -7.66
C GLU A 57 3.19 -3.68 -8.74
N LYS A 58 3.60 -3.70 -10.01
CA LYS A 58 2.73 -4.17 -11.11
C LYS A 58 2.32 -5.63 -10.94
N ASN A 59 3.25 -6.49 -10.51
CA ASN A 59 2.94 -7.88 -10.20
C ASN A 59 1.98 -7.99 -9.01
N ALA A 60 2.20 -7.24 -7.94
CA ALA A 60 1.29 -7.20 -6.79
C ALA A 60 -0.12 -6.78 -7.20
N HIS A 61 -0.25 -5.73 -8.02
CA HIS A 61 -1.53 -5.28 -8.56
C HIS A 61 -2.17 -6.35 -9.45
N TYR A 62 -1.39 -7.04 -10.28
CA TYR A 62 -1.89 -8.15 -11.11
C TYR A 62 -2.42 -9.31 -10.26
N PHE A 63 -1.68 -9.72 -9.24
CA PHE A 63 -2.10 -10.80 -8.32
C PHE A 63 -3.32 -10.40 -7.49
N MET A 64 -3.48 -9.12 -7.15
CA MET A 64 -4.60 -8.63 -6.35
C MET A 64 -5.75 -8.06 -7.18
N LYS A 65 -5.71 -8.20 -8.51
CA LYS A 65 -6.72 -7.64 -9.43
C LYS A 65 -8.16 -8.03 -9.08
N GLU A 66 -8.38 -9.24 -8.56
CA GLU A 66 -9.71 -9.74 -8.17
C GLU A 66 -10.28 -9.00 -6.95
N PHE A 67 -9.41 -8.35 -6.18
CA PHE A 67 -9.76 -7.56 -5.00
C PHE A 67 -9.65 -6.06 -5.25
N HIS A 68 -9.38 -5.66 -6.50
CA HIS A 68 -9.26 -4.26 -6.90
C HIS A 68 -10.56 -3.52 -6.60
N TYR A 69 -10.43 -2.37 -5.94
CA TYR A 69 -11.56 -1.51 -5.59
C TYR A 69 -11.53 -0.24 -6.45
N ASP A 70 -10.42 0.49 -6.42
CA ASP A 70 -10.22 1.71 -7.22
C ASP A 70 -8.73 2.06 -7.30
N LYS A 71 -8.22 2.42 -8.48
CA LYS A 71 -6.81 2.82 -8.71
C LYS A 71 -5.79 1.89 -8.02
N GLU A 72 -5.27 2.29 -6.87
CA GLU A 72 -4.24 1.59 -6.09
C GLU A 72 -4.82 0.95 -4.81
N PHE A 73 -6.14 0.94 -4.67
CA PHE A 73 -6.87 0.42 -3.52
C PHE A 73 -7.45 -0.97 -3.79
N PHE A 74 -7.31 -1.84 -2.80
CA PHE A 74 -7.76 -3.22 -2.82
C PHE A 74 -8.54 -3.54 -1.54
N ASN A 75 -9.46 -4.50 -1.61
CA ASN A 75 -10.21 -4.95 -0.45
C ASN A 75 -9.31 -5.78 0.49
N SER A 76 -9.28 -5.41 1.76
CA SER A 76 -8.41 -5.97 2.79
C SER A 76 -8.90 -7.32 3.35
N SER A 77 -10.02 -7.85 2.88
CA SER A 77 -10.53 -9.19 3.23
C SER A 77 -9.46 -10.27 3.03
N VAL A 78 -8.45 -10.01 2.18
CA VAL A 78 -7.31 -10.88 1.90
C VAL A 78 -6.14 -10.71 2.88
N ILE A 79 -5.92 -9.51 3.43
CA ILE A 79 -4.73 -9.21 4.27
C ILE A 79 -4.76 -9.98 5.59
N GLN A 80 -5.94 -10.37 6.09
CA GLN A 80 -6.01 -11.26 7.25
C GLN A 80 -5.19 -12.55 7.07
N ASN A 81 -4.97 -13.00 5.83
CA ASN A 81 -4.17 -14.19 5.50
C ASN A 81 -2.69 -13.91 5.18
N LEU A 82 -2.27 -12.65 4.95
CA LEU A 82 -0.88 -12.33 4.60
C LEU A 82 0.06 -12.26 5.82
N LYS A 83 -0.48 -12.15 7.04
CA LYS A 83 0.33 -12.16 8.29
C LYS A 83 0.84 -13.56 8.69
N GLN A 84 0.58 -14.59 7.88
CA GLN A 84 0.99 -15.98 8.13
C GLN A 84 2.09 -16.48 7.20
N ILE A 85 2.69 -15.61 6.38
CA ILE A 85 3.83 -15.94 5.51
C ILE A 85 5.10 -15.36 6.11
#